data_AF-D0L9K7-F1
#
_entry.id   AF-D0L9K7-F1
#
_cell.length_a   1.000
_cell.length_b   1.000
_cell.length_c   1.000
_cell.angle_alpha   90.00
_cell.angle_beta   90.00
_cell.angle_gamma   90.00
#
_symmetry.space_group_name_H-M   'P 1'
#
loop_
_entity.id
_entity.type
_entity.pdbx_description
1 polymer ?
#
loop_
_entity_poly.entity_id
_entity_poly.type
_entity_poly.pdbx_seq_one_letter_code
_entity_poly.pdbx_strand_id
1 'polypeptide(L)'
;MSGHLATRFHDLDSTTGFRLGDVRSIDDLRHGLSDAIVGQDHAVDAVVRALTIAAAGLGDRRRPIASLLLVGPTGVGKTELARRVAALVRGDADNLCRIDMNSLAQEHYAASLSGAPPGYAGSKEQFTLFERDKIEGSLSRPGVVLFDEIEKAHPSVLRALLQILDAGTLRLASGTTSIDFRNAIVLLTSNLGSREVHDLRSKRGYRRRMTAAAGRLAGRHRDETEIVVDAVREFLDPELFNRFDEIITFRSIDRSVARRIVDLEIDRLTNDLADRAVFCEVTEAVRVRLATRGFDDRYGARHLHRALRNEVYAPIAEQLLRTPGTAQGRRTVRVDVTPSGIAVTDQVHSPTGESDA
;
A
#
# COMPACT_ATOMS: atom_id res chain seq x y z
N MET A 1 -35.23 -14.72 -17.49
CA MET A 1 -34.42 -15.96 -17.58
C MET A 1 -33.36 -15.80 -18.66
N SER A 2 -32.10 -16.01 -18.26
CA SER A 2 -31.00 -16.63 -19.03
C SER A 2 -30.32 -15.99 -20.25
N GLY A 3 -30.63 -14.76 -20.67
CA GLY A 3 -30.05 -14.19 -21.91
C GLY A 3 -28.80 -13.30 -21.79
N HIS A 4 -28.65 -12.54 -20.70
CA HIS A 4 -27.66 -11.44 -20.63
C HIS A 4 -26.44 -11.69 -19.74
N LEU A 5 -26.40 -12.81 -19.01
CA LEU A 5 -25.19 -13.24 -18.28
C LEU A 5 -24.25 -14.08 -19.15
N ALA A 6 -24.74 -14.63 -20.26
CA ALA A 6 -23.97 -15.47 -21.17
C ALA A 6 -23.07 -14.67 -22.14
N THR A 7 -23.34 -13.38 -22.35
CA THR A 7 -22.64 -12.54 -23.34
C THR A 7 -21.45 -11.77 -22.78
N ARG A 8 -21.06 -12.01 -21.52
CA ARG A 8 -19.84 -11.44 -20.89
C ARG A 8 -18.63 -12.39 -20.88
N PHE A 9 -18.73 -13.56 -21.52
CA PHE A 9 -17.71 -14.62 -21.41
C PHE A 9 -17.27 -15.25 -22.74
N HIS A 10 -17.57 -14.63 -23.88
CA HIS A 10 -16.91 -14.95 -25.15
C HIS A 10 -15.82 -13.92 -25.43
N ASP A 11 -14.63 -14.17 -24.87
CA ASP A 11 -13.30 -13.87 -25.44
C ASP A 11 -12.21 -14.41 -24.50
N LEU A 12 -12.33 -15.72 -24.21
CA LEU A 12 -11.34 -16.53 -23.51
C LEU A 12 -10.23 -17.04 -24.45
N ASP A 13 -10.22 -16.63 -25.71
CA ASP A 13 -9.14 -16.91 -26.66
C ASP A 13 -8.14 -15.74 -26.71
N SER A 14 -7.19 -15.75 -25.79
CA SER A 14 -5.87 -15.18 -26.09
C SER A 14 -4.78 -16.00 -25.46
N THR A 15 -3.76 -16.26 -26.27
CA THR A 15 -2.60 -17.14 -26.12
C THR A 15 -1.77 -17.06 -24.82
N THR A 16 -2.12 -16.23 -23.83
CA THR A 16 -1.33 -16.05 -22.58
C THR A 16 -2.03 -16.47 -21.29
N GLY A 17 -3.35 -16.73 -21.28
CA GLY A 17 -4.08 -17.33 -20.15
C GLY A 17 -4.20 -16.51 -18.84
N PHE A 18 -3.42 -15.42 -18.65
CA PHE A 18 -3.45 -14.56 -17.47
C PHE A 18 -3.95 -13.15 -17.85
N ARG A 19 -5.09 -12.70 -17.30
CA ARG A 19 -5.65 -11.36 -17.54
C ARG A 19 -6.12 -10.69 -16.25
N LEU A 20 -5.26 -9.86 -15.67
CA LEU A 20 -5.61 -8.94 -14.59
C LEU A 20 -5.12 -7.54 -14.97
N GLY A 21 -5.88 -6.88 -15.85
CA GLY A 21 -5.51 -5.55 -16.32
C GLY A 21 -4.29 -5.54 -17.22
N ASP A 22 -3.28 -4.76 -16.86
CA ASP A 22 -2.04 -4.63 -17.64
C ASP A 22 -1.01 -5.73 -17.31
N VAL A 23 -1.29 -6.58 -16.31
CA VAL A 23 -0.46 -7.71 -15.93
C VAL A 23 -0.58 -8.85 -16.93
N ARG A 24 0.56 -9.29 -17.50
CA ARG A 24 0.61 -10.30 -18.57
C ARG A 24 1.03 -11.68 -18.08
N SER A 25 1.68 -11.76 -16.92
CA SER A 25 2.15 -13.01 -16.31
C SER A 25 2.23 -12.92 -14.78
N ILE A 26 2.38 -14.07 -14.13
CA ILE A 26 2.62 -14.16 -12.67
C ILE A 26 3.93 -13.47 -12.30
N ASP A 27 4.95 -13.60 -13.15
CA ASP A 27 6.27 -13.00 -12.91
C ASP A 27 6.21 -11.46 -13.03
N ASP A 28 5.44 -10.92 -13.97
CA ASP A 28 5.22 -9.47 -14.08
C ASP A 28 4.53 -8.92 -12.82
N LEU A 29 3.52 -9.63 -12.30
CA LEU A 29 2.85 -9.27 -11.06
C LEU A 29 3.84 -9.25 -9.89
N ARG A 30 4.62 -10.32 -9.76
CA ARG A 30 5.58 -10.49 -8.67
C ARG A 30 6.65 -9.40 -8.71
N HIS A 31 7.29 -9.18 -9.85
CA HIS A 31 8.32 -8.15 -9.99
C HIS A 31 7.76 -6.76 -9.72
N GLY A 32 6.62 -6.41 -10.33
CA GLY A 32 6.00 -5.10 -10.14
C GLY A 32 5.62 -4.78 -8.69
N LEU A 33 5.27 -5.80 -7.90
CA LEU A 33 5.05 -5.65 -6.45
C LEU A 33 6.37 -5.60 -5.66
N SER A 34 7.30 -6.52 -5.92
CA SER A 34 8.58 -6.60 -5.19
C SER A 34 9.50 -5.40 -5.39
N ASP A 35 9.42 -4.72 -6.55
CA ASP A 35 10.20 -3.50 -6.85
C ASP A 35 9.82 -2.33 -5.95
N ALA A 36 8.60 -2.33 -5.40
CA ALA A 36 8.10 -1.27 -4.54
C ALA A 36 7.96 -1.69 -3.07
N ILE A 37 7.72 -2.96 -2.80
CA ILE A 37 7.38 -3.47 -1.47
C ILE A 37 8.59 -4.16 -0.85
N VAL A 38 9.35 -3.38 -0.09
CA VAL A 38 10.63 -3.82 0.47
C VAL A 38 10.44 -4.52 1.82
N GLY A 39 10.99 -5.73 1.96
CA GLY A 39 11.04 -6.47 3.23
C GLY A 39 9.75 -7.21 3.60
N GLN A 40 8.76 -7.23 2.71
CA GLN A 40 7.48 -7.92 2.90
C GLN A 40 7.26 -8.99 1.83
N ASP A 41 8.29 -9.78 1.53
CA ASP A 41 8.26 -10.78 0.45
C ASP A 41 7.10 -11.78 0.62
N HIS A 42 6.80 -12.18 1.87
CA HIS A 42 5.67 -13.05 2.20
C HIS A 42 4.30 -12.41 1.92
N ALA A 43 4.19 -11.08 2.04
CA ALA A 43 2.98 -10.35 1.71
C ALA A 43 2.79 -10.25 0.19
N VAL A 44 3.88 -10.01 -0.55
CA VAL A 44 3.89 -10.06 -2.01
C VAL A 44 3.49 -11.46 -2.49
N ASP A 45 4.06 -12.51 -1.92
CA ASP A 45 3.71 -13.90 -2.23
C ASP A 45 2.22 -14.18 -2.03
N ALA A 46 1.64 -13.71 -0.93
CA ALA A 46 0.22 -13.91 -0.64
C ALA A 46 -0.70 -13.22 -1.66
N VAL A 47 -0.38 -11.98 -2.03
CA VAL A 47 -1.13 -11.27 -3.09
C VAL A 47 -0.97 -11.98 -4.43
N VAL A 48 0.24 -12.37 -4.80
CA VAL A 48 0.52 -13.09 -6.05
C VAL A 48 -0.27 -14.40 -6.09
N ARG A 49 -0.29 -15.18 -5.02
CA ARG A 49 -1.09 -16.42 -4.93
C ARG A 49 -2.59 -16.15 -5.12
N ALA A 50 -3.15 -15.23 -4.34
CA ALA A 50 -4.59 -14.95 -4.39
C ALA A 50 -5.03 -14.47 -5.79
N LEU A 51 -4.26 -13.56 -6.39
CA LEU A 51 -4.54 -13.05 -7.73
C LEU A 51 -4.30 -14.10 -8.82
N THR A 52 -3.35 -15.03 -8.63
CA THR A 52 -3.15 -16.15 -9.57
C THR A 52 -4.33 -17.12 -9.56
N ILE A 53 -4.84 -17.48 -8.38
CA ILE A 53 -6.04 -18.33 -8.24
C ILE A 53 -7.23 -17.66 -8.93
N ALA A 54 -7.38 -16.35 -8.74
CA ALA A 54 -8.45 -15.58 -9.34
C ALA A 54 -8.31 -15.48 -10.88
N ALA A 55 -7.11 -15.22 -11.39
CA ALA A 55 -6.82 -15.16 -12.81
C ALA A 55 -7.05 -16.52 -13.52
N ALA A 56 -6.80 -17.63 -12.82
CA ALA A 56 -7.12 -18.98 -13.29
C ALA A 56 -8.62 -19.31 -13.28
N GLY A 57 -9.47 -18.41 -12.78
CA GLY A 57 -10.92 -18.59 -12.70
C GLY A 57 -11.36 -19.62 -11.66
N LEU A 58 -10.51 -19.92 -10.66
CA LEU A 58 -10.75 -20.94 -9.64
C LEU A 58 -11.49 -20.42 -8.39
N GLY A 59 -11.85 -19.13 -8.37
CA GLY A 59 -12.61 -18.49 -7.29
C GLY A 59 -14.13 -18.58 -7.46
N ASP A 60 -14.88 -18.25 -6.39
CA ASP A 60 -16.34 -18.11 -6.44
C ASP A 60 -16.74 -16.83 -7.17
N ARG A 61 -17.38 -16.97 -8.34
CA ARG A 61 -17.80 -15.86 -9.20
C ARG A 61 -18.87 -14.94 -8.58
N ARG A 62 -19.47 -15.33 -7.46
CA ARG A 62 -20.43 -14.51 -6.71
C ARG A 62 -19.74 -13.54 -5.74
N ARG A 63 -18.46 -13.77 -5.44
CA ARG A 63 -17.66 -12.96 -4.52
C ARG A 63 -16.72 -12.03 -5.32
N PRO A 64 -16.06 -11.06 -4.67
CA PRO A 64 -14.98 -10.31 -5.29
C PRO A 64 -13.89 -11.23 -5.86
N ILE A 65 -13.13 -10.74 -6.84
CA ILE A 65 -12.04 -11.47 -7.50
C ILE A 65 -11.04 -12.00 -6.47
N ALA A 66 -10.69 -11.13 -5.52
CA ALA A 66 -9.90 -11.48 -4.35
C ALA A 66 -10.28 -10.55 -3.21
N SER A 67 -10.27 -11.09 -1.99
CA SER A 67 -10.60 -10.40 -0.75
C SER A 67 -9.48 -10.58 0.27
N LEU A 68 -8.70 -9.53 0.48
CA LEU A 68 -7.42 -9.58 1.19
C LEU A 68 -7.43 -8.64 2.39
N LEU A 69 -7.05 -9.15 3.57
CA LEU A 69 -6.90 -8.34 4.77
C LEU A 69 -5.41 -8.14 5.09
N LEU A 70 -4.92 -6.90 4.95
CA LEU A 70 -3.55 -6.50 5.22
C LEU A 70 -3.44 -5.98 6.65
N VAL A 71 -2.68 -6.65 7.53
CA VAL A 71 -2.63 -6.32 8.96
C VAL A 71 -1.20 -6.08 9.42
N GLY A 72 -0.96 -5.04 10.21
CA GLY A 72 0.34 -4.81 10.83
C GLY A 72 0.55 -3.36 11.26
N PRO A 73 1.76 -2.98 11.69
CA PRO A 73 2.04 -1.64 12.18
C PRO A 73 1.83 -0.52 11.16
N THR A 74 1.77 0.72 11.62
CA THR A 74 1.68 1.87 10.70
C THR A 74 2.98 2.04 9.91
N GLY A 75 2.87 2.45 8.65
CA GLY A 75 4.04 2.75 7.81
C GLY A 75 4.86 1.56 7.32
N VAL A 76 4.34 0.33 7.40
CA VAL A 76 5.03 -0.89 6.92
C VAL A 76 4.77 -1.28 5.46
N GLY A 77 3.93 -0.51 4.75
CA GLY A 77 3.67 -0.70 3.31
C GLY A 77 2.30 -1.27 2.93
N LYS A 78 1.34 -1.40 3.86
CA LYS A 78 -0.01 -1.94 3.57
C LYS A 78 -0.75 -1.16 2.47
N THR A 79 -0.89 0.15 2.64
CA THR A 79 -1.53 1.05 1.67
C THR A 79 -0.71 1.13 0.37
N GLU A 80 0.62 1.05 0.46
CA GLU A 80 1.48 1.06 -0.73
C GLU A 80 1.28 -0.20 -1.57
N LEU A 81 1.14 -1.38 -0.95
CA LEU A 81 0.82 -2.62 -1.66
C LEU A 81 -0.50 -2.49 -2.42
N ALA A 82 -1.54 -1.92 -1.81
CA ALA A 82 -2.82 -1.67 -2.48
C ALA A 82 -2.68 -0.71 -3.67
N ARG A 83 -1.90 0.38 -3.52
CA ARG A 83 -1.60 1.31 -4.63
C ARG A 83 -0.83 0.63 -5.77
N ARG A 84 0.09 -0.28 -5.46
CA ARG A 84 0.85 -1.03 -6.46
C ARG A 84 -0.02 -2.05 -7.20
N VAL A 85 -0.92 -2.72 -6.50
CA VAL A 85 -1.95 -3.55 -7.14
C VAL A 85 -2.80 -2.70 -8.09
N ALA A 86 -3.24 -1.50 -7.68
CA ALA A 86 -3.97 -0.58 -8.57
C ALA A 86 -3.14 -0.16 -9.79
N ALA A 87 -1.87 0.19 -9.62
CA ALA A 87 -0.98 0.55 -10.72
C ALA A 87 -0.82 -0.60 -11.73
N LEU A 88 -0.66 -1.83 -11.27
CA LEU A 88 -0.48 -3.00 -12.14
C LEU A 88 -1.77 -3.44 -12.83
N VAL A 89 -2.90 -3.39 -12.13
CA VAL A 89 -4.19 -3.86 -12.65
C VAL A 89 -4.93 -2.77 -13.45
N ARG A 90 -4.72 -1.51 -13.12
CA ARG A 90 -5.45 -0.38 -13.72
C ARG A 90 -4.58 0.61 -14.47
N GLY A 91 -3.27 0.40 -14.50
CA GLY A 91 -2.29 1.28 -15.14
C GLY A 91 -1.95 2.54 -14.35
N ASP A 92 -2.64 2.79 -13.23
CA ASP A 92 -2.49 3.99 -12.41
C ASP A 92 -2.78 3.68 -10.93
N ALA A 93 -1.87 4.09 -10.05
CA ALA A 93 -2.01 3.95 -8.60
C ALA A 93 -3.19 4.76 -8.03
N ASP A 94 -3.56 5.87 -8.67
CA ASP A 94 -4.64 6.77 -8.25
C ASP A 94 -6.02 6.29 -8.74
N ASN A 95 -6.06 5.29 -9.62
CA ASN A 95 -7.28 4.58 -10.01
C ASN A 95 -7.78 3.57 -8.96
N LEU A 96 -7.28 3.66 -7.74
CA LEU A 96 -7.76 2.97 -6.54
C LEU A 96 -9.01 3.66 -5.98
N CYS A 97 -10.08 2.91 -5.71
CA CYS A 97 -11.19 3.39 -4.88
C CYS A 97 -10.81 3.26 -3.41
N ARG A 98 -10.37 4.35 -2.79
CA ARG A 98 -9.97 4.36 -1.37
C ARG A 98 -11.12 4.87 -0.50
N ILE A 99 -11.50 4.07 0.48
CA ILE A 99 -12.55 4.36 1.45
C ILE A 99 -11.90 4.41 2.82
N ASP A 100 -11.88 5.60 3.41
CA ASP A 100 -11.35 5.83 4.75
C ASP A 100 -12.40 5.45 5.81
N MET A 101 -12.10 4.41 6.59
CA MET A 101 -13.02 3.92 7.61
C MET A 101 -13.17 4.85 8.80
N ASN A 102 -12.23 5.78 8.99
CA ASN A 102 -12.36 6.80 10.03
C ASN A 102 -13.51 7.77 9.74
N SER A 103 -13.74 8.10 8.47
CA SER A 103 -14.93 8.88 8.06
C SER A 103 -16.24 8.13 8.31
N LEU A 104 -16.17 6.80 8.39
CA LEU A 104 -17.29 5.89 8.63
C LEU A 104 -17.41 5.43 10.09
N ALA A 105 -16.69 6.06 11.00
CA ALA A 105 -16.77 5.80 12.44
C ALA A 105 -18.10 6.29 13.05
N GLN A 106 -18.67 7.36 12.49
CA GLN A 106 -19.89 7.99 12.99
C GLN A 106 -21.13 7.38 12.33
N GLU A 107 -22.17 7.15 13.14
CA GLU A 107 -23.40 6.46 12.71
C GLU A 107 -24.11 7.15 11.53
N HIS A 108 -24.09 8.48 11.46
CA HIS A 108 -24.72 9.23 10.37
C HIS A 108 -24.10 8.95 9.00
N TYR A 109 -22.77 8.82 8.92
CA TYR A 109 -22.08 8.47 7.67
C TYR A 109 -22.20 6.96 7.39
N ALA A 110 -22.15 6.12 8.42
CA ALA A 110 -22.37 4.68 8.30
C ALA A 110 -23.79 4.32 7.82
N ALA A 111 -24.80 5.12 8.18
CA ALA A 111 -26.19 4.95 7.75
C ALA A 111 -26.37 5.06 6.23
N SER A 112 -25.54 5.86 5.55
CA SER A 112 -25.53 5.94 4.08
C SER A 112 -25.14 4.60 3.42
N LEU A 113 -24.39 3.79 4.16
CA LEU A 113 -23.80 2.54 3.76
C LEU A 113 -24.65 1.32 4.11
N SER A 114 -25.09 1.24 5.36
CA SER A 114 -25.82 0.07 5.87
C SER A 114 -27.33 0.16 5.65
N GLY A 115 -27.84 1.33 5.23
CA GLY A 115 -29.27 1.61 5.22
C GLY A 115 -29.80 1.88 6.63
N ALA A 116 -30.12 3.13 6.96
CA ALA A 116 -30.81 3.45 8.20
C ALA A 116 -32.32 3.11 8.11
N PRO A 117 -32.98 2.85 9.26
CA PRO A 117 -34.43 2.76 9.33
C PRO A 117 -35.14 4.03 8.82
N PRO A 118 -36.38 3.95 8.32
CA PRO A 118 -37.13 5.11 7.83
C PRO A 118 -37.31 6.17 8.93
N GLY A 119 -36.80 7.39 8.72
CA GLY A 119 -36.97 8.52 9.66
C GLY A 119 -35.73 9.40 9.90
N TYR A 120 -34.54 8.97 9.45
CA TYR A 120 -33.33 9.79 9.54
C TYR A 120 -33.28 10.89 8.47
N ALA A 121 -33.30 12.15 8.91
CA ALA A 121 -33.15 13.33 8.06
C ALA A 121 -31.69 13.48 7.60
N GLY A 122 -31.24 12.62 6.69
CA GLY A 122 -29.91 12.68 6.10
C GLY A 122 -29.75 11.96 4.76
N SER A 123 -30.82 11.33 4.24
CA SER A 123 -30.76 10.48 3.04
C SER A 123 -30.67 11.20 1.69
N LYS A 124 -30.43 12.52 1.68
CA LYS A 124 -30.46 13.35 0.46
C LYS A 124 -29.10 13.79 -0.09
N GLU A 125 -27.99 13.56 0.63
CA GLU A 125 -26.68 13.96 0.11
C GLU A 125 -26.06 12.86 -0.76
N GLN A 126 -25.89 13.19 -2.05
CA GLN A 126 -25.37 12.36 -3.13
C GLN A 126 -23.85 12.09 -3.05
N PHE A 127 -23.24 12.13 -1.87
CA PHE A 127 -21.85 11.71 -1.71
C PHE A 127 -21.82 10.23 -1.39
N THR A 128 -22.00 9.39 -2.42
CA THR A 128 -21.58 7.99 -2.26
C THR A 128 -20.05 8.01 -2.16
N LEU A 129 -19.52 7.71 -0.98
CA LEU A 129 -18.10 7.43 -0.73
C LEU A 129 -17.51 6.39 -1.72
N PHE A 130 -18.39 5.68 -2.41
CA PHE A 130 -18.12 4.68 -3.42
C PHE A 130 -18.10 5.32 -4.80
N GLU A 131 -16.91 5.48 -5.36
CA GLU A 131 -16.70 5.80 -6.77
C GLU A 131 -17.05 4.54 -7.59
N ARG A 132 -18.33 4.38 -7.98
CA ARG A 132 -18.85 3.16 -8.65
C ARG A 132 -17.96 2.68 -9.79
N ASP A 133 -17.55 3.59 -10.67
CA ASP A 133 -16.74 3.24 -11.84
C ASP A 133 -15.38 2.63 -11.47
N LYS A 134 -14.79 3.04 -10.34
CA LYS A 134 -13.54 2.47 -9.83
C LYS A 134 -13.73 1.12 -9.13
N ILE A 135 -14.93 0.85 -8.63
CA ILE A 135 -15.28 -0.40 -7.94
C ILE A 135 -15.68 -1.49 -8.94
N GLU A 136 -16.60 -1.17 -9.84
CA GLU A 136 -17.10 -2.12 -10.83
C GLU A 136 -16.04 -2.40 -11.91
N GLY A 137 -15.19 -1.41 -12.19
CA GLY A 137 -14.14 -1.50 -13.20
C GLY A 137 -14.70 -1.76 -14.60
N SER A 138 -13.91 -2.42 -15.44
CA SER A 138 -14.32 -2.92 -16.75
C SER A 138 -14.04 -4.41 -16.88
N LEU A 139 -14.56 -5.03 -17.94
CA LEU A 139 -14.35 -6.46 -18.21
C LEU A 139 -12.87 -6.86 -18.30
N SER A 140 -12.00 -5.96 -18.79
CA SER A 140 -10.57 -6.22 -18.92
C SER A 140 -9.73 -5.67 -17.77
N ARG A 141 -10.29 -4.76 -16.96
CA ARG A 141 -9.60 -4.07 -15.86
C ARG A 141 -10.49 -4.06 -14.62
N PRO A 142 -10.30 -5.06 -13.73
CA PRO A 142 -10.98 -5.10 -12.44
C PRO A 142 -10.88 -3.80 -11.66
N GLY A 143 -11.92 -3.51 -10.88
CA GLY A 143 -11.83 -2.47 -9.86
C GLY A 143 -10.83 -2.86 -8.78
N VAL A 144 -10.19 -1.86 -8.16
CA VAL A 144 -9.34 -2.08 -6.98
C VAL A 144 -9.89 -1.19 -5.88
N VAL A 145 -10.30 -1.81 -4.78
CA VAL A 145 -10.97 -1.13 -3.66
C VAL A 145 -10.12 -1.30 -2.41
N LEU A 146 -9.82 -0.20 -1.74
CA LEU A 146 -9.11 -0.19 -0.47
C LEU A 146 -10.03 0.35 0.62
N PHE A 147 -10.36 -0.50 1.59
CA PHE A 147 -10.98 -0.11 2.85
C PHE A 147 -9.88 0.08 3.91
N ASP A 148 -9.53 1.33 4.20
CA ASP A 148 -8.36 1.65 5.01
C ASP A 148 -8.73 1.79 6.50
N GLU A 149 -7.96 1.17 7.39
CA GLU A 149 -8.11 1.21 8.86
C GLU A 149 -9.47 0.70 9.38
N ILE A 150 -9.84 -0.54 9.03
CA ILE A 150 -11.15 -1.12 9.33
C ILE A 150 -11.54 -1.13 10.81
N GLU A 151 -10.56 -1.14 11.71
CA GLU A 151 -10.81 -1.08 13.16
C GLU A 151 -11.45 0.24 13.62
N LYS A 152 -11.49 1.25 12.75
CA LYS A 152 -12.12 2.57 13.02
C LYS A 152 -13.58 2.63 12.60
N ALA A 153 -14.05 1.67 11.79
CA ALA A 153 -15.38 1.69 11.24
C ALA A 153 -16.47 1.45 12.30
N HIS A 154 -17.65 2.03 12.09
CA HIS A 154 -18.82 1.66 12.87
C HIS A 154 -19.22 0.18 12.63
N PRO A 155 -19.72 -0.57 13.62
CA PRO A 155 -20.09 -1.99 13.45
C PRO A 155 -21.09 -2.27 12.32
N SER A 156 -21.99 -1.34 12.00
CA SER A 156 -22.91 -1.50 10.86
C SER A 156 -22.19 -1.53 9.50
N VAL A 157 -21.02 -0.89 9.40
CA VAL A 157 -20.17 -0.91 8.20
C VAL A 157 -19.51 -2.28 8.06
N LEU A 158 -19.09 -2.92 9.17
CA LEU A 158 -18.55 -4.28 9.15
C LEU A 158 -19.58 -5.29 8.62
N ARG A 159 -20.87 -5.11 8.95
CA ARG A 159 -21.96 -5.92 8.38
C ARG A 159 -22.16 -5.68 6.89
N ALA A 160 -22.02 -4.43 6.42
CA ALA A 160 -22.05 -4.13 4.99
C ALA A 160 -20.85 -4.74 4.25
N LEU A 161 -19.66 -4.74 4.87
CA LEU A 161 -18.48 -5.43 4.33
C LEU A 161 -18.73 -6.93 4.19
N LEU A 162 -19.38 -7.57 5.16
CA LEU A 162 -19.76 -8.98 5.04
C LEU A 162 -20.60 -9.23 3.78
N GLN A 163 -21.59 -8.39 3.49
CA GLN A 163 -22.39 -8.50 2.26
C GLN A 163 -21.51 -8.40 0.99
N ILE A 164 -20.56 -7.47 0.98
CA ILE A 164 -19.62 -7.29 -0.14
C ILE A 164 -18.75 -8.54 -0.32
N LEU A 165 -18.15 -9.05 0.76
CA LEU A 165 -17.21 -10.18 0.68
C LEU A 165 -17.91 -11.51 0.40
N ASP A 166 -19.20 -11.64 0.75
CA ASP A 166 -19.95 -12.90 0.64
C ASP A 166 -20.82 -12.97 -0.63
N ALA A 167 -21.48 -11.86 -1.00
CA ALA A 167 -22.39 -11.78 -2.14
C ALA A 167 -21.88 -10.90 -3.29
N GLY A 168 -20.69 -10.30 -3.15
CA GLY A 168 -20.07 -9.47 -4.18
C GLY A 168 -20.89 -8.23 -4.54
N THR A 169 -21.83 -7.81 -3.69
CA THR A 169 -22.72 -6.68 -3.98
C THR A 169 -22.97 -5.87 -2.71
N LEU A 170 -23.14 -4.57 -2.87
CA LEU A 170 -23.58 -3.67 -1.81
C LEU A 170 -24.90 -3.03 -2.22
N ARG A 171 -25.94 -3.18 -1.40
CA ARG A 171 -27.20 -2.47 -1.61
C ARG A 171 -27.19 -1.17 -0.81
N LEU A 172 -27.29 -0.03 -1.50
CA LEU A 172 -27.25 1.27 -0.84
C LEU A 172 -28.57 1.57 -0.10
N ALA A 173 -28.49 2.49 0.87
CA ALA A 173 -29.60 2.89 1.75
C ALA A 173 -30.87 3.35 1.00
N SER A 174 -30.74 3.90 -0.21
CA SER A 174 -31.89 4.28 -1.04
C SER A 174 -32.72 3.09 -1.53
N GLY A 175 -32.24 1.86 -1.37
CA GLY A 175 -32.92 0.61 -1.72
C GLY A 175 -33.02 0.34 -3.22
N THR A 176 -32.86 1.36 -4.06
CA THR A 176 -33.01 1.33 -5.52
C THR A 176 -31.72 1.01 -6.26
N THR A 177 -30.57 1.20 -5.62
CA THR A 177 -29.27 1.10 -6.30
C THR A 177 -28.33 0.14 -5.59
N SER A 178 -27.74 -0.78 -6.36
CA SER A 178 -26.68 -1.69 -5.91
C SER A 178 -25.35 -1.35 -6.58
N ILE A 179 -24.24 -1.67 -5.94
CA ILE A 179 -22.89 -1.63 -6.50
C ILE A 179 -22.36 -3.05 -6.60
N ASP A 180 -21.75 -3.39 -7.73
CA ASP A 180 -21.18 -4.72 -7.99
C ASP A 180 -19.68 -4.75 -7.67
N PHE A 181 -19.28 -5.66 -6.79
CA PHE A 181 -17.89 -5.92 -6.39
C PHE A 181 -17.35 -7.23 -6.96
N ARG A 182 -18.13 -8.01 -7.71
CA ARG A 182 -17.70 -9.32 -8.25
C ARG A 182 -16.54 -9.20 -9.23
N ASN A 183 -16.36 -8.04 -9.84
CA ASN A 183 -15.22 -7.69 -10.70
C ASN A 183 -14.18 -6.81 -9.97
N ALA A 184 -14.13 -6.85 -8.64
CA ALA A 184 -13.22 -6.04 -7.84
C ALA A 184 -12.20 -6.90 -7.08
N ILE A 185 -10.98 -6.38 -6.97
CA ILE A 185 -9.99 -6.79 -5.97
C ILE A 185 -10.23 -5.93 -4.72
N VAL A 186 -10.61 -6.55 -3.63
CA VAL A 186 -10.99 -5.89 -2.38
C VAL A 186 -9.87 -6.07 -1.36
N LEU A 187 -9.21 -4.96 -1.01
CA LEU A 187 -8.14 -4.89 -0.02
C LEU A 187 -8.67 -4.15 1.21
N LEU A 188 -8.40 -4.70 2.39
CA LEU A 188 -8.71 -4.07 3.67
C LEU A 188 -7.38 -3.87 4.41
N THR A 189 -7.22 -2.77 5.14
CA THR A 189 -6.05 -2.60 6.01
C THR A 189 -6.49 -2.50 7.46
N SER A 190 -5.62 -3.00 8.34
CA SER A 190 -5.80 -2.84 9.77
C SER A 190 -4.46 -2.66 10.50
N ASN A 191 -4.50 -1.90 11.59
CA ASN A 191 -3.39 -1.79 12.54
C ASN A 191 -3.62 -2.63 13.83
N LEU A 192 -4.57 -3.57 13.84
CA LEU A 192 -4.77 -4.49 14.95
C LEU A 192 -3.50 -5.28 15.30
N GLY A 193 -3.28 -5.54 16.59
CA GLY A 193 -2.10 -6.25 17.10
C GLY A 193 -0.81 -5.42 17.13
N SER A 194 -0.81 -4.18 16.62
CA SER A 194 0.41 -3.37 16.51
C SER A 194 1.00 -2.97 17.86
N ARG A 195 0.14 -2.74 18.88
CA ARG A 195 0.60 -2.34 20.23
C ARG A 195 1.27 -3.52 20.92
N GLU A 196 0.66 -4.69 20.84
CA GLU A 196 1.12 -5.94 21.41
C GLU A 196 2.46 -6.37 20.79
N VAL A 197 2.58 -6.24 19.46
CA VAL A 197 3.85 -6.48 18.74
C VAL A 197 4.93 -5.49 19.18
N HIS A 198 4.61 -4.19 19.28
CA HIS A 198 5.56 -3.19 19.76
C HIS A 198 6.06 -3.48 21.19
N ASP A 199 5.15 -3.85 22.09
CA ASP A 199 5.49 -4.18 23.48
C ASP A 199 6.32 -5.46 23.58
N LEU A 200 6.02 -6.47 22.76
CA LEU A 200 6.83 -7.68 22.64
C LEU A 200 8.26 -7.34 22.20
N ARG A 201 8.43 -6.52 21.17
CA ARG A 201 9.76 -6.09 20.68
C ARG A 201 10.52 -5.29 21.73
N SER A 202 9.84 -4.39 22.44
CA SER A 202 10.42 -3.60 23.53
C SER A 202 10.93 -4.48 24.68
N LYS A 203 10.11 -5.47 25.10
CA LYS A 203 10.48 -6.45 26.13
C LYS A 203 11.60 -7.39 25.67
N ARG A 204 11.63 -7.78 24.39
CA ARG A 204 12.74 -8.56 23.80
C ARG A 204 14.04 -7.77 23.76
N GLY A 205 14.01 -6.49 23.40
CA GLY A 205 15.18 -5.60 23.44
C GLY A 205 15.75 -5.46 24.85
N TYR A 206 14.88 -5.31 25.85
CA TYR A 206 15.26 -5.28 27.27
C TYR A 206 15.82 -6.63 27.75
N ARG A 207 15.13 -7.74 27.48
CA ARG A 207 15.62 -9.09 27.83
C ARG A 207 16.93 -9.41 27.13
N ARG A 208 17.12 -9.08 25.85
CA ARG A 208 18.38 -9.33 25.13
C ARG A 208 19.55 -8.53 25.72
N ARG A 209 19.31 -7.32 26.22
CA ARG A 209 20.30 -6.54 27.00
C ARG A 209 20.61 -7.18 28.36
N MET A 210 19.61 -7.74 29.04
CA MET A 210 19.75 -8.45 30.32
C MET A 210 20.38 -9.86 30.19
N THR A 211 19.98 -10.65 29.18
CA THR A 211 20.45 -12.03 28.96
C THR A 211 21.82 -12.09 28.29
N ALA A 212 22.28 -10.99 27.68
CA ALA A 212 23.70 -10.84 27.35
C ALA A 212 24.59 -10.81 28.61
N ALA A 213 24.02 -10.50 29.79
CA ALA A 213 24.68 -10.57 31.09
C ALA A 213 24.36 -11.86 31.89
N ALA A 214 23.27 -12.56 31.57
CA ALA A 214 22.87 -13.79 32.24
C ALA A 214 22.39 -14.84 31.22
N GLY A 215 23.24 -15.85 30.99
CA GLY A 215 23.00 -16.90 30.02
C GLY A 215 21.68 -17.66 30.26
N ARG A 216 20.85 -17.68 29.21
CA ARG A 216 19.68 -18.55 28.98
C ARG A 216 18.46 -18.37 29.90
N LEU A 217 17.38 -17.89 29.28
CA LEU A 217 16.00 -18.30 29.56
C LEU A 217 15.20 -18.19 28.25
N ALA A 218 15.06 -19.32 27.54
CA ALA A 218 14.23 -19.44 26.34
C ALA A 218 12.77 -19.65 26.77
N GLY A 219 12.03 -18.56 26.97
CA GLY A 219 10.58 -18.62 27.09
C GLY A 219 9.93 -18.91 25.74
N ARG A 220 8.74 -19.50 25.73
CA ARG A 220 7.93 -19.75 24.53
C ARG A 220 7.74 -18.41 23.77
N HIS A 221 8.44 -18.25 22.66
CA HIS A 221 8.38 -17.06 21.84
C HIS A 221 7.09 -17.13 20.99
N ARG A 222 6.05 -16.37 21.35
CA ARG A 222 4.95 -16.14 20.39
C ARG A 222 5.50 -15.38 19.19
N ASP A 223 5.09 -15.81 18.00
CA ASP A 223 5.41 -15.14 16.75
C ASP A 223 4.60 -13.83 16.65
N GLU A 224 5.16 -12.79 16.01
CA GLU A 224 4.44 -11.53 15.76
C GLU A 224 3.18 -11.80 14.93
N THR A 225 3.26 -12.75 14.00
CA THR A 225 2.13 -13.24 13.19
C THR A 225 0.97 -13.75 14.05
N GLU A 226 1.26 -14.58 15.05
CA GLU A 226 0.23 -15.17 15.93
C GLU A 226 -0.51 -14.08 16.71
N ILE A 227 0.23 -13.11 17.26
CA ILE A 227 -0.34 -11.98 18.02
C ILE A 227 -1.30 -11.17 17.15
N VAL A 228 -0.88 -10.88 15.90
CA VAL A 228 -1.69 -10.11 14.96
C VAL A 228 -2.96 -10.89 14.57
N VAL A 229 -2.83 -12.17 14.24
CA VAL A 229 -3.98 -13.02 13.88
C VAL A 229 -4.96 -13.16 15.03
N ASP A 230 -4.48 -13.32 16.27
CA ASP A 230 -5.33 -13.39 17.46
C ASP A 230 -6.11 -12.07 17.66
N ALA A 231 -5.45 -10.91 17.51
CA ALA A 231 -6.10 -9.61 17.61
C ALA A 231 -7.18 -9.40 16.52
N VAL A 232 -6.94 -9.92 15.31
CA VAL A 232 -7.92 -9.89 14.21
C VAL A 232 -9.12 -10.79 14.52
N ARG A 233 -8.89 -11.97 15.07
CA ARG A 233 -9.97 -12.90 15.48
C ARG A 233 -10.82 -12.38 16.62
N GLU A 234 -10.22 -11.59 17.53
CA GLU A 234 -10.95 -10.96 18.63
C GLU A 234 -11.82 -9.79 18.13
N PHE A 235 -11.32 -9.03 17.15
CA PHE A 235 -12.04 -7.88 16.61
C PHE A 235 -13.14 -8.24 15.60
N LEU A 236 -12.87 -9.20 14.71
CA LEU A 236 -13.80 -9.58 13.64
C LEU A 236 -14.70 -10.72 14.06
N ASP A 237 -15.99 -10.61 13.71
CA ASP A 237 -16.90 -11.75 13.80
C ASP A 237 -16.39 -12.93 12.96
N PRO A 238 -16.53 -14.19 13.42
CA PRO A 238 -16.06 -15.37 12.70
C PRO A 238 -16.58 -15.45 11.26
N GLU A 239 -17.80 -14.97 11.02
CA GLU A 239 -18.38 -14.92 9.67
C GLU A 239 -17.54 -14.06 8.74
N LEU A 240 -17.18 -12.85 9.16
CA LEU A 240 -16.38 -11.92 8.36
C LEU A 240 -14.93 -12.39 8.23
N PHE A 241 -14.34 -12.91 9.32
CA PHE A 241 -12.99 -13.47 9.31
C PHE A 241 -12.82 -14.56 8.23
N ASN A 242 -13.82 -15.43 8.09
CA ASN A 242 -13.81 -16.55 7.13
C ASN A 242 -14.14 -16.13 5.68
N ARG A 243 -14.38 -14.83 5.41
CA ARG A 243 -14.58 -14.30 4.05
C ARG A 243 -13.34 -13.71 3.40
N PHE A 244 -12.23 -13.63 4.11
CA PHE A 244 -10.96 -13.27 3.49
C PHE A 244 -10.33 -14.49 2.83
N ASP A 245 -9.85 -14.33 1.61
CA ASP A 245 -9.11 -15.38 0.92
C ASP A 245 -7.68 -15.47 1.48
N GLU A 246 -7.10 -14.34 1.89
CA GLU A 246 -5.82 -14.26 2.59
C GLU A 246 -5.88 -13.17 3.69
N ILE A 247 -5.36 -13.51 4.88
CA ILE A 247 -5.04 -12.54 5.93
C ILE A 247 -3.53 -12.40 6.00
N ILE A 248 -3.05 -11.26 5.53
CA ILE A 248 -1.64 -11.00 5.24
C ILE A 248 -1.06 -10.12 6.35
N THR A 249 -0.23 -10.70 7.20
CA THR A 249 0.47 -9.96 8.26
C THR A 249 1.66 -9.22 7.67
N PHE A 250 1.94 -8.00 8.10
CA PHE A 250 3.10 -7.21 7.72
C PHE A 250 4.06 -7.13 8.89
N ARG A 251 5.33 -7.33 8.60
CA ARG A 251 6.39 -7.27 9.61
C ARG A 251 6.79 -5.83 9.86
N SER A 252 7.25 -5.56 11.08
CA SER A 252 7.89 -4.28 11.38
C SER A 252 9.11 -4.09 10.48
N ILE A 253 9.34 -2.86 10.03
CA ILE A 253 10.55 -2.50 9.29
C ILE A 253 11.74 -2.55 10.25
N ASP A 254 12.82 -3.22 9.86
CA ASP A 254 14.09 -3.14 10.58
C ASP A 254 15.08 -2.20 9.87
N ARG A 255 16.26 -1.98 10.46
CA ARG A 255 17.26 -1.08 9.88
C ARG A 255 17.77 -1.49 8.50
N SER A 256 17.84 -2.79 8.23
CA SER A 256 18.29 -3.30 6.93
C SER A 256 17.23 -3.05 5.85
N VAL A 257 15.96 -3.25 6.19
CA VAL A 257 14.81 -2.92 5.34
C VAL A 257 14.70 -1.41 5.15
N ALA A 258 14.84 -0.63 6.22
CA ALA A 258 14.82 0.83 6.16
C ALA A 258 15.92 1.36 5.22
N ARG A 259 17.12 0.77 5.28
CA ARG A 259 18.20 1.11 4.35
C ARG A 259 17.84 0.83 2.90
N ARG A 260 17.30 -0.35 2.60
CA ARG A 260 16.85 -0.69 1.25
C ARG A 260 15.75 0.26 0.74
N ILE A 261 14.85 0.71 1.61
CA ILE A 261 13.83 1.71 1.26
C ILE A 261 14.50 3.07 0.94
N VAL A 262 15.49 3.51 1.73
CA VAL A 262 16.26 4.73 1.42
C VAL A 262 16.92 4.61 0.06
N ASP A 263 17.54 3.47 -0.24
CA ASP A 263 18.21 3.27 -1.51
C ASP A 263 17.23 3.37 -2.68
N LEU A 264 16.10 2.67 -2.59
CA LEU A 264 15.04 2.72 -3.60
C LEU A 264 14.52 4.14 -3.85
N GLU A 265 14.28 4.93 -2.81
CA GLU A 265 13.75 6.29 -2.94
C GLU A 265 14.78 7.27 -3.51
N ILE A 266 16.06 7.11 -3.17
CA ILE A 266 17.14 7.92 -3.75
C ILE A 266 17.35 7.57 -5.22
N ASP A 267 17.26 6.29 -5.57
CA ASP A 267 17.42 5.86 -6.95
C ASP A 267 16.26 6.40 -7.82
N ARG A 268 15.02 6.37 -7.30
CA ARG A 268 13.86 7.04 -7.93
C ARG A 268 14.10 8.54 -8.14
N LEU A 269 14.51 9.24 -7.09
CA LEU A 269 14.84 10.67 -7.17
C LEU A 269 15.93 10.96 -8.21
N THR A 270 16.95 10.12 -8.26
CA THR A 270 18.07 10.29 -9.20
C THR A 270 17.61 10.10 -10.64
N ASN A 271 16.74 9.12 -10.90
CA ASN A 271 16.13 8.91 -12.21
C ASN A 271 15.22 10.08 -12.61
N ASP A 272 14.34 10.54 -11.71
CA ASP A 272 13.44 11.68 -11.97
C ASP A 272 14.19 12.98 -12.31
N LEU A 273 15.36 13.18 -11.70
CA LEU A 273 16.24 14.30 -11.99
C LEU A 273 16.99 14.11 -13.31
N ALA A 274 17.42 12.89 -13.62
CA ALA A 274 18.10 12.56 -14.87
C ALA A 274 17.21 12.83 -16.10
N ASP A 275 15.91 12.53 -16.00
CA ASP A 275 14.91 12.86 -17.03
C ASP A 275 14.82 14.37 -17.33
N ARG A 276 15.31 15.21 -16.40
CA ARG A 276 15.39 16.67 -16.52
C ARG A 276 16.82 17.16 -16.78
N ALA A 277 17.71 16.27 -17.23
CA ALA A 277 19.14 16.53 -17.46
C ALA A 277 19.91 17.00 -16.21
N VAL A 278 19.44 16.63 -15.01
CA VAL A 278 20.11 16.89 -13.73
C VAL A 278 20.67 15.58 -13.20
N PHE A 279 21.99 15.48 -13.11
CA PHE A 279 22.66 14.34 -12.49
C PHE A 279 22.71 14.54 -10.98
N CYS A 280 22.17 13.58 -10.22
CA CYS A 280 22.17 13.63 -8.76
C CYS A 280 23.13 12.56 -8.21
N GLU A 281 24.12 12.98 -7.43
CA GLU A 281 25.01 12.07 -6.70
C GLU A 281 24.72 12.16 -5.21
N VAL A 282 24.12 11.12 -4.64
CA VAL A 282 23.86 11.03 -3.20
C VAL A 282 24.86 10.09 -2.55
N THR A 283 25.68 10.63 -1.64
CA THR A 283 26.75 9.87 -0.99
C THR A 283 26.25 8.78 -0.04
N GLU A 284 27.10 7.79 0.22
CA GLU A 284 26.81 6.70 1.16
C GLU A 284 26.54 7.21 2.58
N ALA A 285 27.23 8.28 2.99
CA ALA A 285 27.03 8.90 4.30
C ALA A 285 25.58 9.41 4.48
N VAL A 286 24.98 9.98 3.43
CA VAL A 286 23.59 10.44 3.43
C VAL A 286 22.64 9.26 3.58
N ARG A 287 22.87 8.19 2.81
CA ARG A 287 22.04 6.98 2.83
C ARG A 287 22.06 6.31 4.22
N VAL A 288 23.24 6.20 4.86
CA VAL A 288 23.39 5.68 6.23
C VAL A 288 22.71 6.60 7.25
N ARG A 289 22.89 7.92 7.12
CA ARG A 289 22.27 8.90 8.02
C ARG A 289 20.74 8.80 8.00
N LEU A 290 20.14 8.72 6.81
CA LEU A 290 18.68 8.59 6.67
C LEU A 290 18.16 7.27 7.24
N ALA A 291 18.86 6.15 6.99
CA ALA A 291 18.47 4.85 7.53
C ALA A 291 18.59 4.75 9.06
N THR A 292 19.48 5.55 9.68
CA THR A 292 19.73 5.53 11.13
C THR A 292 18.94 6.57 11.92
N ARG A 293 18.86 7.81 11.42
CA ARG A 293 18.18 8.94 12.09
C ARG A 293 16.80 9.23 11.53
N GLY A 294 16.57 8.91 10.26
CA GLY A 294 15.27 9.08 9.60
C GLY A 294 14.30 7.94 9.90
N PHE A 295 14.72 6.86 10.56
CA PHE A 295 13.87 5.72 10.87
C PHE A 295 13.36 5.74 12.33
N ASP A 296 12.06 5.54 12.50
CA ASP A 296 11.40 5.35 13.79
C ASP A 296 10.60 4.03 13.76
N ASP A 297 10.89 3.11 14.69
CA ASP A 297 10.23 1.81 14.80
C ASP A 297 8.70 1.89 14.94
N ARG A 298 8.16 2.99 15.49
CA ARG A 298 6.72 3.20 15.68
C ARG A 298 6.01 3.70 14.43
N TYR A 299 6.68 4.55 13.66
CA TYR A 299 6.09 5.22 12.48
C TYR A 299 6.52 4.60 11.14
N GLY A 300 7.45 3.64 11.17
CA GLY A 300 7.89 2.88 10.00
C GLY A 300 8.47 3.77 8.90
N ALA A 301 8.20 3.42 7.63
CA ALA A 301 8.68 4.15 6.47
C ALA A 301 8.11 5.58 6.35
N ARG A 302 7.00 5.90 7.02
CA ARG A 302 6.41 7.26 6.96
C ARG A 302 7.39 8.31 7.51
N HIS A 303 8.09 8.00 8.60
CA HIS A 303 9.10 8.89 9.15
C HIS A 303 10.31 9.01 8.22
N LEU A 304 10.68 7.92 7.55
CA LEU A 304 11.76 7.88 6.57
C LEU A 304 11.47 8.75 5.35
N HIS A 305 10.28 8.65 4.76
CA HIS A 305 9.88 9.53 3.64
C HIS A 305 9.87 11.00 4.06
N ARG A 306 9.48 11.30 5.31
CA ARG A 306 9.54 12.68 5.84
C ARG A 306 10.99 13.17 5.98
N ALA A 307 11.89 12.33 6.46
CA ALA A 307 13.32 12.65 6.54
C ALA A 307 13.93 12.85 5.16
N LEU A 308 13.65 11.96 4.19
CA LEU A 308 14.03 12.13 2.79
C LEU A 308 13.52 13.46 2.23
N ARG A 309 12.22 13.75 2.39
CA ARG A 309 11.61 14.98 1.88
C ARG A 309 12.29 16.24 2.44
N ASN A 310 12.55 16.26 3.74
CA ASN A 310 13.07 17.45 4.42
C ASN A 310 14.58 17.61 4.29
N GLU A 311 15.34 16.51 4.35
CA GLU A 311 16.81 16.56 4.37
C GLU A 311 17.44 16.35 2.99
N VAL A 312 16.70 15.84 2.00
CA VAL A 312 17.22 15.61 0.63
C VAL A 312 16.42 16.39 -0.41
N TYR A 313 15.10 16.12 -0.54
CA TYR A 313 14.31 16.70 -1.63
C TYR A 313 14.23 18.23 -1.52
N ALA A 314 13.94 18.76 -0.33
CA ALA A 314 13.83 20.20 -0.13
C ALA A 314 15.15 20.94 -0.40
N PRO A 315 16.30 20.54 0.15
CA PRO A 315 17.59 21.14 -0.20
C PRO A 315 17.93 21.07 -1.69
N ILE A 316 17.66 19.95 -2.36
CA ILE A 316 17.85 19.85 -3.81
C ILE A 316 16.94 20.85 -4.54
N ALA A 317 15.65 20.86 -4.22
CA ALA A 317 14.69 21.77 -4.86
C ALA A 317 15.08 23.24 -4.67
N GLU A 318 15.52 23.62 -3.47
CA GLU A 318 16.02 24.98 -3.20
C GLU A 318 17.23 25.33 -4.06
N GLN A 319 18.22 24.43 -4.17
CA GLN A 319 19.37 24.66 -5.04
C GLN A 319 18.97 24.72 -6.52
N LEU A 320 18.06 23.85 -6.96
CA LEU A 320 17.55 23.81 -8.32
C LEU A 320 16.90 25.14 -8.72
N LEU A 321 16.13 25.75 -7.82
CA LEU A 321 15.44 27.02 -8.03
C LEU A 321 16.36 28.24 -7.89
N ARG A 322 17.35 28.20 -6.99
CA ARG A 322 18.31 29.31 -6.78
C ARG A 322 19.27 29.50 -7.95
N THR A 323 19.63 28.42 -8.62
CA THR A 323 20.48 28.43 -9.81
C THR A 323 19.67 27.91 -11.00
N PRO A 324 18.85 28.75 -11.67
CA PRO A 324 18.14 28.33 -12.88
C PRO A 324 19.15 27.82 -13.91
N GLY A 325 18.89 26.62 -14.47
CA GLY A 325 19.79 26.02 -15.44
C GLY A 325 19.97 26.91 -16.67
N THR A 326 21.21 27.03 -17.15
CA THR A 326 21.48 27.56 -18.49
C THR A 326 21.09 26.50 -19.52
N ALA A 327 20.48 26.90 -20.64
CA ALA A 327 19.87 26.00 -21.63
C ALA A 327 20.83 24.98 -22.30
N GLN A 328 22.12 24.99 -21.96
CA GLN A 328 23.18 24.26 -22.66
C GLN A 328 24.15 23.51 -21.72
N GLY A 329 24.00 23.59 -20.39
CA GLY A 329 24.94 22.99 -19.43
C GLY A 329 24.45 21.68 -18.79
N ARG A 330 25.35 20.70 -18.62
CA ARG A 330 25.08 19.51 -17.81
C ARG A 330 25.15 19.91 -16.33
N ARG A 331 24.05 19.72 -15.60
CA ARG A 331 23.96 20.09 -14.19
C ARG A 331 24.20 18.87 -13.31
N THR A 332 25.10 19.00 -12.34
CA THR A 332 25.36 17.94 -11.35
C THR A 332 25.11 18.47 -9.96
N VAL A 333 24.19 17.82 -9.24
CA VAL A 333 23.87 18.10 -7.85
C VAL A 333 24.46 16.99 -6.99
N ARG A 334 25.30 17.35 -6.02
CA ARG A 334 25.90 16.41 -5.06
C ARG A 334 25.30 16.62 -3.68
N VAL A 335 24.90 15.53 -3.04
CA VAL A 335 24.28 15.51 -1.71
C VAL A 335 25.19 14.77 -0.74
N ASP A 336 25.67 15.47 0.28
CA ASP A 336 26.64 14.95 1.25
C ASP A 336 26.30 15.33 2.70
N VAL A 337 26.89 14.63 3.66
CA VAL A 337 26.74 14.92 5.09
C VAL A 337 27.85 15.85 5.54
N THR A 338 27.47 16.96 6.17
CA THR A 338 28.34 17.92 6.83
C THR A 338 28.08 17.93 8.34
N PRO A 339 28.92 18.61 9.15
CA PRO A 339 28.67 18.75 10.59
C PRO A 339 27.32 19.40 10.92
N SER A 340 26.79 20.27 10.04
CA SER A 340 25.52 20.97 10.22
C SER A 340 24.30 20.19 9.72
N GLY A 341 24.47 19.14 8.91
CA GLY A 341 23.34 18.42 8.34
C GLY A 341 23.64 17.72 7.02
N ILE A 342 22.61 17.51 6.21
CA ILE A 342 22.80 17.18 4.79
C ILE A 342 22.95 18.51 4.05
N ALA A 343 23.98 18.61 3.22
CA ALA A 343 24.24 19.75 2.37
C ALA A 343 24.17 19.32 0.90
N VAL A 344 23.73 20.25 0.07
CA VAL A 344 23.61 20.07 -1.37
C VAL A 344 24.52 21.08 -2.06
N THR A 345 25.41 20.60 -2.91
CA THR A 345 26.24 21.42 -3.78
C THR A 345 25.82 21.23 -5.23
N ASP A 346 25.87 22.31 -6.00
CA ASP A 346 25.46 22.33 -7.39
C ASP A 346 26.63 22.78 -8.26
N GLN A 347 26.94 21.97 -9.27
CA GLN A 347 27.99 22.24 -10.25
C GLN A 347 27.36 22.26 -11.64
N VAL A 348 27.28 23.47 -12.21
CA VAL A 348 26.87 23.66 -13.60
C VAL A 348 28.12 23.56 -14.48
N HIS A 349 28.24 22.48 -15.24
CA HIS A 349 29.31 22.33 -16.22
C HIS A 349 28.93 23.12 -17.47
N SER A 350 29.71 24.18 -17.77
CA SER A 350 29.57 24.93 -19.03
C SER A 350 30.08 24.07 -20.20
N PRO A 351 29.43 24.09 -21.37
CA PRO A 351 29.93 23.41 -22.56
C PRO A 351 31.08 24.21 -23.17
N THR A 352 32.31 23.98 -22.72
CA THR A 352 33.54 24.50 -23.34
C THR A 352 34.68 23.53 -23.03
N GLY A 353 35.39 22.91 -23.97
CA GLY A 353 35.28 22.90 -25.43
C GLY A 353 36.14 21.76 -26.01
N GLU A 354 35.66 21.12 -27.07
CA GLU A 354 36.48 20.28 -27.94
C GLU A 354 36.99 21.14 -29.11
N SER A 355 38.29 21.00 -29.38
CA SER A 355 39.09 21.47 -30.51
C SER A 355 39.18 22.98 -30.78
N ASP A 356 40.34 23.55 -30.47
CA ASP A 356 41.10 24.30 -31.47
C ASP A 356 42.61 24.07 -31.26
N ALA A 357 43.23 23.51 -32.31
CA ALA A 357 44.66 23.37 -32.62
C ALA A 357 45.57 22.49 -31.73
#